data_AF-A0A352VS85-F1
#
_entry.id   AF-A0A352VS85-F1
#
_cell.length_a   1.000
_cell.length_b   1.000
_cell.length_c   1.000
_cell.angle_alpha   90.00
_cell.angle_beta   90.00
_cell.angle_gamma   90.00
#
_symmetry.space_group_name_H-M   'P 1'
#
loop_
_entity.id
_entity.type
_entity.pdbx_description
1 polymer ?
#
loop_
_entity_poly.entity_id
_entity_poly.type
_entity_poly.pdbx_seq_one_letter_code
_entity_poly.pdbx_strand_id
1 'polypeptide(L)'
;MSDVPPDPIAIDVGSLVQKTVTSLYSHLVTRPTGRAVRMAIETQLSGAGQQSLSLIDLSEVTILDYSCADEVVAKLLQRYLHERAHEAFFVFCGVHEPHRDQIQVVLERQSLVAVGET
;
A
#
# COMPACT_ATOMS: atom_id res chain seq x y z
N MET A 1 -4.71 -18.10 22.43
CA MET A 1 -4.81 -17.12 21.33
C MET A 1 -5.09 -17.95 20.10
N SER A 2 -6.25 -17.78 19.47
CA SER A 2 -6.64 -18.61 18.34
C SER A 2 -5.71 -18.32 17.17
N ASP A 3 -4.99 -19.34 16.75
CA ASP A 3 -3.99 -19.36 15.67
C ASP A 3 -4.65 -19.38 14.28
N VAL A 4 -5.80 -18.70 14.15
CA VAL A 4 -6.52 -18.59 12.88
C VAL A 4 -5.99 -17.34 12.19
N PRO A 5 -5.33 -17.47 11.03
CA PRO A 5 -4.84 -16.32 10.30
C PRO A 5 -6.02 -15.39 9.96
N PRO A 6 -5.87 -14.07 10.10
CA PRO A 6 -6.94 -13.12 9.82
C PRO A 6 -7.37 -13.24 8.36
N ASP A 7 -8.68 -13.18 8.10
CA ASP A 7 -9.20 -13.13 6.74
C ASP A 7 -8.59 -11.90 6.01
N PRO A 8 -8.00 -12.09 4.82
CA PRO A 8 -7.30 -11.02 4.14
C PRO A 8 -8.27 -9.93 3.63
N ILE A 9 -7.90 -8.67 3.89
CA ILE A 9 -8.56 -7.48 3.36
C ILE A 9 -7.98 -7.23 1.97
N ALA A 10 -8.75 -7.52 0.92
CA ALA A 10 -8.36 -7.24 -0.45
C ALA A 10 -8.57 -5.77 -0.80
N ILE A 11 -7.51 -5.10 -1.21
CA ILE A 11 -7.49 -3.68 -1.57
C ILE A 11 -6.98 -3.54 -3.01
N ASP A 12 -7.92 -3.32 -3.92
CA ASP A 12 -7.61 -2.98 -5.31
C ASP A 12 -7.25 -1.49 -5.42
N VAL A 13 -5.97 -1.20 -5.67
CA VAL A 13 -5.47 0.17 -5.79
C VAL A 13 -5.97 0.83 -7.07
N GLY A 14 -6.17 0.09 -8.15
CA GLY A 14 -6.75 0.62 -9.40
C GLY A 14 -8.15 1.19 -9.17
N SER A 15 -9.01 0.41 -8.51
CA SER A 15 -10.35 0.84 -8.11
C SER A 15 -10.34 2.05 -7.15
N LEU A 16 -9.36 2.13 -6.24
CA LEU A 16 -9.22 3.29 -5.34
C LEU A 16 -8.80 4.54 -6.11
N VAL A 17 -7.80 4.44 -6.98
CA VAL A 17 -7.37 5.55 -7.84
C VAL A 17 -8.54 6.08 -8.66
N GLN A 18 -9.35 5.19 -9.22
CA GLN A 18 -10.55 5.53 -9.99
C GLN A 18 -11.56 6.38 -9.20
N LYS A 19 -11.75 6.06 -7.92
CA LYS A 19 -12.71 6.77 -7.05
C LYS A 19 -12.16 8.09 -6.50
N THR A 20 -10.83 8.23 -6.46
CA THR A 20 -10.16 9.32 -5.75
C THR A 20 -9.62 10.42 -6.69
N VAL A 21 -9.40 10.13 -7.98
CA VAL A 21 -8.76 11.09 -8.90
C VAL A 21 -9.45 11.12 -10.27
N THR A 22 -9.57 12.32 -10.87
CA THR A 22 -10.18 12.55 -12.20
C THR A 22 -9.17 12.52 -13.36
N SER A 23 -7.88 12.27 -13.11
CA SER A 23 -6.84 12.22 -14.15
C SER A 23 -6.55 10.78 -14.60
N LEU A 24 -6.10 10.63 -15.85
CA LEU A 24 -5.69 9.40 -16.54
C LEU A 24 -5.54 8.20 -15.60
N TYR A 25 -6.65 7.46 -15.49
CA TYR A 25 -6.83 6.25 -14.72
C TYR A 25 -5.64 5.31 -14.99
N SER A 26 -4.95 4.88 -13.92
CA SER A 26 -3.72 4.04 -13.87
C SER A 26 -2.37 4.75 -13.64
N HIS A 27 -2.31 6.08 -13.56
CA HIS A 27 -1.05 6.79 -13.27
C HIS A 27 -0.96 7.29 -11.81
N LEU A 28 -0.16 6.60 -11.00
CA LEU A 28 0.23 7.03 -9.65
C LEU A 28 1.55 7.80 -9.71
N VAL A 29 1.46 9.06 -10.15
CA VAL A 29 2.65 9.87 -10.46
C VAL A 29 2.72 11.20 -9.71
N THR A 30 1.78 11.47 -8.80
CA THR A 30 1.79 12.72 -8.03
C THR A 30 1.59 12.48 -6.55
N ARG A 31 2.32 13.23 -5.73
CA ARG A 31 2.23 13.14 -4.28
C ARG A 31 0.82 13.36 -3.72
N PRO A 32 0.00 14.31 -4.23
CA PRO A 32 -1.40 14.43 -3.81
C PRO A 32 -2.22 13.17 -4.11
N THR A 33 -2.03 12.57 -5.29
CA THR A 33 -2.68 11.30 -5.67
C THR A 33 -2.27 10.17 -4.74
N GLY A 34 -0.97 9.97 -4.51
CA GLY A 34 -0.46 8.93 -3.60
C GLY A 34 -0.99 9.08 -2.17
N ARG A 35 -1.04 10.32 -1.66
CA ARG A 35 -1.62 10.62 -0.34
C ARG A 35 -3.09 10.24 -0.27
N ALA A 36 -3.86 10.57 -1.30
CA ALA A 36 -5.29 10.30 -1.33
C ALA A 36 -5.57 8.79 -1.37
N VAL A 37 -4.78 8.03 -2.13
CA VAL A 37 -4.81 6.55 -2.11
C VAL A 37 -4.43 6.01 -0.74
N ARG A 38 -3.32 6.47 -0.14
CA ARG A 38 -2.93 6.04 1.22
C ARG A 38 -4.07 6.28 2.22
N MET A 39 -4.69 7.45 2.21
CA MET A 39 -5.81 7.75 3.11
C MET A 39 -7.02 6.84 2.86
N ALA A 40 -7.30 6.50 1.61
CA ALA A 40 -8.37 5.55 1.28
C ALA A 40 -8.08 4.14 1.81
N ILE A 41 -6.82 3.68 1.73
CA ILE A 41 -6.35 2.43 2.33
C ILE A 41 -6.52 2.47 3.85
N GLU A 42 -5.99 3.50 4.51
CA GLU A 42 -6.09 3.69 5.97
C GLU A 42 -7.56 3.71 6.45
N THR A 43 -8.44 4.32 5.66
CA THR A 43 -9.89 4.36 5.97
C THR A 43 -10.50 2.96 5.94
N GLN A 44 -10.17 2.13 4.94
CA GLN A 44 -10.65 0.75 4.89
C GLN A 44 -10.13 -0.10 6.06
N LEU A 45 -8.90 0.19 6.51
CA LEU A 45 -8.27 -0.52 7.62
C LEU A 45 -8.75 -0.06 9.00
N SER A 46 -9.36 1.13 9.11
CA SER A 46 -9.79 1.72 10.39
C SER A 46 -10.86 0.91 11.16
N GLY A 47 -11.47 -0.09 10.52
CA GLY A 47 -12.42 -1.02 11.13
C GLY A 47 -11.86 -2.44 11.36
N ALA A 48 -10.59 -2.68 11.08
CA ALA A 48 -9.97 -3.99 11.27
C ALA A 48 -9.81 -4.32 12.76
N GLY A 49 -9.89 -5.61 13.11
CA GLY A 49 -9.63 -6.10 14.47
C GLY A 49 -8.15 -5.96 14.85
N GLN A 50 -7.73 -6.45 16.02
CA GLN A 50 -6.35 -6.26 16.53
C GLN A 50 -5.22 -6.76 15.61
N GLN A 51 -5.53 -7.63 14.65
CA GLN A 51 -4.62 -8.11 13.62
C GLN A 51 -5.29 -7.99 12.25
N SER A 52 -4.55 -7.58 11.23
CA SER A 52 -5.07 -7.48 9.86
C SER A 52 -4.03 -7.89 8.83
N LEU A 53 -4.43 -8.65 7.82
CA LEU A 53 -3.64 -8.91 6.63
C LEU A 53 -4.26 -8.17 5.44
N SER A 54 -3.51 -7.28 4.80
CA SER A 54 -4.00 -6.47 3.66
C SER A 54 -3.29 -6.90 2.37
N LEU A 55 -4.05 -7.23 1.34
CA LEU A 55 -3.53 -7.46 -0.01
C LEU A 55 -3.73 -6.19 -0.83
N ILE A 56 -2.65 -5.47 -1.11
CA ILE A 56 -2.64 -4.23 -1.89
C ILE A 56 -2.28 -4.57 -3.34
N ASP A 57 -3.29 -4.63 -4.21
CA ASP A 57 -3.12 -4.99 -5.62
C ASP A 57 -2.81 -3.76 -6.48
N LEU A 58 -1.61 -3.76 -7.08
CA LEU A 58 -1.10 -2.73 -7.98
C LEU A 58 -1.15 -3.14 -9.46
N SER A 59 -1.80 -4.26 -9.81
CA SER A 59 -1.83 -4.79 -11.19
C SER A 59 -2.41 -3.80 -12.21
N GLU A 60 -3.38 -2.99 -11.79
CA GLU A 60 -4.02 -1.96 -12.63
C GLU A 60 -3.28 -0.60 -12.60
N VAL A 61 -2.16 -0.50 -11.86
CA VAL A 61 -1.30 0.68 -11.83
C VAL A 61 -0.26 0.52 -12.93
N THR A 62 -0.29 1.36 -13.96
CA THR A 62 0.66 1.27 -15.07
C THR A 62 1.96 2.00 -14.78
N ILE A 63 1.87 3.10 -14.00
CA ILE A 63 3.02 3.92 -13.62
C ILE A 63 2.92 4.22 -12.13
N LEU A 64 3.97 3.84 -11.40
CA LEU A 64 4.22 4.24 -10.02
C LEU A 64 5.48 5.09 -9.98
N ASP A 65 5.38 6.36 -9.55
CA ASP A 65 6.54 7.20 -9.32
C ASP A 65 7.05 7.10 -7.88
N TYR A 66 8.24 7.64 -7.63
CA TYR A 66 8.82 7.74 -6.30
C TYR A 66 7.86 8.38 -5.28
N SER A 67 7.13 9.44 -5.66
CA SER A 67 6.31 10.19 -4.71
C SER A 67 5.06 9.42 -4.26
N CYS A 68 4.46 8.64 -5.15
CA CYS A 68 3.38 7.72 -4.85
C CYS A 68 3.87 6.47 -4.13
N ALA A 69 5.03 5.90 -4.49
CA ALA A 69 5.62 4.79 -3.74
C ALA A 69 5.88 5.19 -2.28
N ASP A 70 6.40 6.41 -2.05
CA ASP A 70 6.65 6.94 -0.70
C ASP A 70 5.36 7.06 0.12
N GLU A 71 4.24 7.48 -0.50
CA GLU A 71 2.95 7.53 0.19
C GLU A 71 2.33 6.14 0.38
N VAL A 72 2.10 5.38 -0.69
CA VAL A 72 1.29 4.15 -0.67
C VAL A 72 2.03 2.97 -0.04
N VAL A 73 3.36 2.98 -0.04
CA VAL A 73 4.18 1.93 0.58
C VAL A 73 4.83 2.43 1.85
N ALA A 74 5.80 3.35 1.74
CA ALA A 74 6.69 3.62 2.87
C ALA A 74 5.97 4.29 4.05
N LYS A 75 5.22 5.37 3.80
CA LYS A 75 4.45 6.08 4.85
C LYS A 75 3.32 5.24 5.41
N LEU A 76 2.67 4.43 4.55
CA LEU A 76 1.67 3.47 5.00
C LEU A 76 2.28 2.50 6.01
N LEU A 77 3.37 1.82 5.66
CA LEU A 77 4.06 0.89 6.57
C LEU A 77 4.53 1.58 7.87
N GLN A 78 5.10 2.78 7.77
CA GLN A 78 5.53 3.56 8.95
C GLN A 78 4.38 3.83 9.92
N ARG A 79 3.20 4.23 9.39
CA ARG A 79 2.02 4.53 10.21
C ARG A 79 1.64 3.36 11.11
N TYR A 80 1.69 2.14 10.56
CA TYR A 80 1.30 0.91 11.25
C TYR A 80 2.41 0.30 12.10
N LEU A 81 3.69 0.50 11.75
CA LEU A 81 4.81 0.14 12.63
C LEU A 81 4.82 0.91 13.95
N HIS A 82 4.33 2.15 13.94
CA HIS A 82 4.21 2.96 15.15
C HIS A 82 2.92 2.67 15.95
N GLU A 83 1.97 1.93 15.38
CA GLU A 83 0.65 1.66 15.97
C GLU A 83 0.67 0.38 16.81
N ARG A 84 1.17 0.47 18.04
CA ARG A 84 1.37 -0.70 18.94
C ARG A 84 0.10 -1.49 19.30
N ALA A 85 -1.08 -0.94 19.05
CA ALA A 85 -2.36 -1.58 19.36
C ALA A 85 -2.89 -2.47 18.24
N HIS A 86 -2.27 -2.43 17.05
CA HIS A 86 -2.75 -3.07 15.83
C HIS A 86 -1.61 -3.73 15.06
N GLU A 87 -1.67 -5.05 14.90
CA GLU A 87 -0.68 -5.80 14.14
C GLU A 87 -1.11 -5.91 12.68
N ALA A 88 -0.59 -5.03 11.83
CA ALA A 88 -0.91 -5.00 10.40
C ALA A 88 0.18 -5.64 9.55
N PHE A 89 -0.24 -6.56 8.69
CA PHE A 89 0.55 -7.18 7.65
C PHE A 89 0.08 -6.69 6.28
N PHE A 90 1.01 -6.45 5.36
CA PHE A 90 0.74 -5.95 4.02
C PHE A 90 1.44 -6.82 2.99
N VAL A 91 0.71 -7.19 1.94
CA VAL A 91 1.23 -7.88 0.76
C VAL A 91 0.94 -7.00 -0.44
N PHE A 92 1.96 -6.60 -1.18
CA PHE A 92 1.79 -5.83 -2.41
C PHE A 92 1.78 -6.79 -3.60
N CYS A 93 0.64 -6.93 -4.26
CA CYS A 93 0.43 -7.78 -5.43
C CYS A 93 0.53 -6.95 -6.72
N GLY A 94 0.74 -7.59 -7.87
CA GLY A 94 0.76 -6.88 -9.16
C GLY A 94 1.96 -5.94 -9.33
N VAL A 95 3.05 -6.17 -8.60
CA VAL A 95 4.24 -5.32 -8.65
C VAL A 95 5.13 -5.70 -9.83
N HIS A 96 5.13 -4.86 -10.87
CA HIS A 96 6.00 -5.01 -12.04
C HIS A 96 7.39 -4.37 -11.81
N GLU A 97 8.38 -4.72 -12.64
CA GLU A 97 9.78 -4.30 -12.47
C GLU A 97 9.97 -2.78 -12.25
N PRO A 98 9.32 -1.88 -13.03
CA PRO A 98 9.46 -0.43 -12.78
C PRO A 98 8.93 0.02 -11.41
N HIS A 99 7.93 -0.69 -10.86
CA HIS A 99 7.43 -0.42 -9.51
C HIS A 99 8.43 -0.86 -8.46
N ARG A 100 9.11 -2.00 -8.66
CA ARG A 100 10.09 -2.55 -7.72
C ARG A 100 11.21 -1.55 -7.45
N ASP A 101 11.74 -0.92 -8.49
CA ASP A 101 12.78 0.10 -8.34
C ASP A 101 12.32 1.27 -7.47
N GLN A 102 11.12 1.80 -7.71
CA GLN A 102 10.59 2.91 -6.91
C GLN A 102 10.30 2.51 -5.47
N ILE A 103 9.74 1.31 -5.27
CA ILE A 103 9.42 0.75 -3.96
C ILE A 103 10.71 0.50 -3.15
N GLN A 104 11.72 -0.08 -3.78
CA GLN A 104 13.00 -0.34 -3.12
C GLN A 104 13.64 0.96 -2.62
N VAL A 105 13.70 2.00 -3.46
CA VAL A 105 14.31 3.28 -3.10
C VAL A 105 13.58 3.94 -1.90
N VAL A 106 12.24 3.86 -1.84
CA VAL A 106 11.49 4.47 -0.71
C VAL A 106 11.63 3.65 0.57
N LEU A 107 11.71 2.33 0.48
CA LEU A 107 11.93 1.46 1.64
C LEU A 107 13.32 1.72 2.25
N GLU A 108 14.36 1.73 1.41
CA GLU A 108 15.74 2.00 1.83
C GLU A 108 15.87 3.36 2.54
N ARG A 109 15.26 4.42 1.98
CA ARG A 109 15.29 5.76 2.57
C ARG A 109 14.64 5.85 3.93
N GLN A 110 13.63 5.02 4.20
CA GLN A 110 12.91 4.99 5.46
C GLN A 110 13.43 3.91 6.42
N SER A 111 14.54 3.23 6.06
CA SER A 111 15.07 2.07 6.81
C SER A 111 14.04 0.96 7.04
N LEU A 112 13.19 0.73 6.02
CA LEU A 112 12.18 -0.33 6.00
C LEU A 112 12.65 -1.48 5.11
N VAL A 113 12.16 -2.68 5.41
CA VAL A 113 12.43 -3.90 4.61
C VAL A 113 11.10 -4.58 4.32
N ALA A 114 10.94 -5.07 3.09
CA ALA A 114 9.81 -5.88 2.67
C ALA A 114 10.31 -7.12 1.90
N VAL A 115 9.52 -8.19 1.93
CA VAL A 115 9.79 -9.42 1.17
C VAL A 115 8.81 -9.46 0.00
N GLY A 116 9.33 -9.71 -1.20
CA GLY A 116 8.53 -9.91 -2.41
C GLY A 116 8.72 -11.32 -2.96
N GLU A 117 7.67 -11.87 -3.57
CA GLU A 117 7.73 -13.09 -4.37
C GLU A 117 8.09 -12.72 -5.82
N THR A 118 9.00 -13.48 -6.42
CA THR A 118 9.47 -13.31 -7.81
C THR A 118 8.86 -14.33 -8.75
#